data_AF-A0A218QW65-F1
#
_entry.id   AF-A0A218QW65-F1
#
_cell.length_a   1.000
_cell.length_b   1.000
_cell.length_c   1.000
_cell.angle_alpha   90.00
_cell.angle_beta   90.00
_cell.angle_gamma   90.00
#
_symmetry.space_group_name_H-M   'P 1'
#
loop_
_entity.id
_entity.type
_entity.pdbx_description
1 polymer ?
#
loop_
_entity_poly.entity_id
_entity_poly.type
_entity_poly.pdbx_seq_one_letter_code
_entity_poly.pdbx_strand_id
1 'polypeptide(L)'
;MQLLFEVCREIGIGIDDARMCLMDIRPDWETTDTCSTSEADLIRQSVRAALPESNGEITPVADMDLTQQEQLINNASQVLGFPLVLAAMQEIKAIDALHQVKNAIALNVIDRRQAELDAAIKERSIGRQQAYITAIEDLANQMQKPVSVIEEMAADIKAQNTQLEALLAQVQAGK
;
A
#
# COMPACT_ATOMS: atom_id res chain seq x y z
N MET A 1 -21.71 -36.71 6.22
CA MET A 1 -22.05 -35.37 6.74
C MET A 1 -23.49 -35.11 6.30
N GLN A 2 -24.35 -34.59 7.17
CA GLN A 2 -25.78 -34.39 6.85
C GLN A 2 -25.93 -33.21 5.89
N LEU A 3 -26.67 -33.39 4.78
CA LEU A 3 -26.77 -32.41 3.69
C LEU A 3 -27.26 -31.03 4.16
N LEU A 4 -28.13 -30.99 5.18
CA LEU A 4 -28.61 -29.74 5.78
C LEU A 4 -27.46 -28.90 6.37
N PHE A 5 -26.51 -29.53 7.07
CA PHE A 5 -25.35 -28.84 7.62
C PHE A 5 -24.39 -28.33 6.54
N GLU A 6 -24.27 -29.05 5.42
CA GLU A 6 -23.48 -28.60 4.27
C GLU A 6 -24.09 -27.32 3.68
N VAL A 7 -25.42 -27.29 3.48
CA VAL A 7 -26.15 -26.10 3.02
C VAL A 7 -25.99 -24.94 4.00
N CYS A 8 -26.14 -25.16 5.30
CA CYS A 8 -25.91 -24.13 6.32
C CYS A 8 -24.51 -23.53 6.24
N ARG A 9 -23.49 -24.38 6.06
CA ARG A 9 -22.10 -23.94 5.95
C ARG A 9 -21.83 -23.18 4.66
N GLU A 10 -22.37 -23.65 3.54
CA GLU A 10 -22.22 -23.02 2.23
C GLU A 10 -22.82 -21.62 2.20
N ILE A 11 -23.99 -21.46 2.83
CA ILE A 11 -24.77 -20.22 2.80
C ILE A 11 -24.44 -19.31 4.00
N GLY A 12 -23.81 -19.85 5.04
CA GLY A 12 -23.43 -19.10 6.25
C GLY A 12 -24.61 -18.83 7.19
N ILE A 13 -25.60 -19.73 7.23
CA ILE A 13 -26.81 -19.59 8.05
C ILE A 13 -26.82 -20.57 9.22
N GLY A 14 -27.59 -20.26 10.26
CA GLY A 14 -27.81 -21.17 11.38
C GLY A 14 -28.56 -22.43 10.96
N ILE A 15 -28.36 -23.53 11.70
CA ILE A 15 -29.11 -24.77 11.46
C ILE A 15 -30.61 -24.58 11.70
N ASP A 16 -30.98 -23.73 12.66
CA ASP A 16 -32.38 -23.44 12.98
C ASP A 16 -33.06 -22.60 11.89
N ASP A 17 -32.34 -21.65 11.28
CA ASP A 17 -32.85 -20.89 10.14
C ASP A 17 -33.09 -21.80 8.92
N ALA A 18 -32.15 -22.72 8.67
CA ALA A 18 -32.30 -23.70 7.60
C ALA A 18 -33.47 -24.68 7.85
N ARG A 19 -33.70 -25.07 9.12
CA ARG A 19 -34.89 -25.83 9.52
C ARG A 19 -36.18 -25.04 9.31
N MET A 20 -36.21 -23.76 9.68
CA MET A 20 -37.37 -22.89 9.45
C MET A 20 -37.72 -22.73 7.97
N CYS A 21 -36.75 -22.86 7.05
CA CYS A 21 -37.05 -22.88 5.61
C CYS A 21 -37.91 -24.09 5.20
N LEU A 22 -37.82 -25.19 5.95
CA LEU A 22 -38.61 -26.42 5.73
C LEU A 22 -39.97 -26.39 6.45
N MET A 23 -40.27 -25.30 7.15
CA MET A 23 -41.59 -25.08 7.76
C MET A 23 -42.69 -25.21 6.70
N ASP A 24 -43.88 -25.63 7.10
CA ASP A 24 -45.07 -25.83 6.24
C ASP A 24 -44.95 -26.92 5.15
N ILE A 25 -43.76 -27.47 4.90
CA ILE A 25 -43.51 -28.52 3.89
C ILE A 25 -43.16 -29.83 4.57
N ARG A 26 -42.51 -29.75 5.74
CA ARG A 26 -42.17 -30.90 6.57
C ARG A 26 -42.88 -30.84 7.92
N PRO A 27 -43.52 -31.93 8.37
CA PRO A 27 -44.11 -32.01 9.70
C PRO A 27 -43.04 -32.14 10.81
N ASP A 28 -41.82 -32.55 10.46
CA ASP A 28 -40.70 -32.78 11.38
C ASP A 28 -39.64 -31.66 11.35
N TRP A 29 -39.96 -30.50 10.76
CA TRP A 29 -39.00 -29.42 10.49
C TRP A 29 -38.22 -28.93 11.73
N GLU A 30 -38.83 -28.89 12.91
CA GLU A 30 -38.18 -28.42 14.15
C GLU A 30 -37.05 -29.32 14.63
N THR A 31 -37.11 -30.61 14.29
CA THR A 31 -36.19 -31.65 14.79
C THR A 31 -35.40 -32.34 13.68
N THR A 32 -35.67 -32.00 12.41
CA THR A 32 -34.96 -32.60 11.29
C THR A 32 -33.53 -32.08 11.22
N ASP A 33 -32.59 -33.02 11.11
CA ASP A 33 -31.21 -32.77 10.70
C ASP A 33 -30.95 -33.21 9.25
N THR A 34 -32.03 -33.57 8.55
CA THR A 34 -31.96 -34.13 7.20
C THR A 34 -32.66 -33.21 6.22
N CYS A 35 -32.09 -33.14 5.03
CA CYS A 35 -32.60 -32.38 3.91
C CYS A 35 -32.40 -33.27 2.67
N SER A 36 -33.42 -33.34 1.83
CA SER A 36 -33.30 -33.97 0.51
C SER A 36 -32.48 -33.09 -0.42
N THR A 37 -31.97 -33.66 -1.51
CA THR A 37 -31.23 -32.91 -2.52
C THR A 37 -32.10 -31.78 -3.12
N SER A 38 -33.37 -32.06 -3.39
CA SER A 38 -34.31 -31.09 -3.94
C SER A 38 -34.58 -29.89 -3.01
N GLU A 39 -34.78 -30.16 -1.71
CA GLU A 39 -34.94 -29.12 -0.69
C GLU A 39 -33.67 -28.28 -0.57
N ALA A 40 -32.50 -28.93 -0.49
CA ALA A 40 -31.21 -28.27 -0.40
C ALA A 40 -30.95 -27.36 -1.61
N ASP A 41 -31.26 -27.85 -2.81
CA ASP A 41 -31.05 -27.11 -4.05
C ASP A 41 -31.98 -25.91 -4.17
N LEU A 42 -33.23 -26.02 -3.72
CA LEU A 42 -34.13 -24.86 -3.67
C LEU A 42 -33.71 -23.84 -2.62
N ILE A 43 -33.30 -24.25 -1.41
CA ILE A 43 -32.77 -23.33 -0.39
C ILE A 43 -31.58 -22.55 -0.96
N ARG A 44 -30.63 -23.25 -1.61
CA ARG A 44 -29.49 -22.61 -2.28
C ARG A 44 -29.91 -21.63 -3.36
N GLN A 45 -30.83 -22.03 -4.23
CA GLN A 45 -31.31 -21.17 -5.31
C GLN A 45 -32.04 -19.95 -4.79
N SER A 46 -32.89 -20.09 -3.75
CA SER A 46 -33.59 -18.97 -3.12
C SER A 46 -32.62 -17.96 -2.51
N VAL A 47 -31.59 -18.43 -1.81
CA VAL A 47 -30.58 -17.54 -1.24
C VAL A 47 -29.75 -16.87 -2.32
N ARG A 48 -29.33 -17.62 -3.34
CA ARG A 48 -28.59 -17.06 -4.46
C ARG A 48 -29.43 -16.02 -5.23
N ALA A 49 -30.71 -16.28 -5.44
CA ALA A 49 -31.65 -15.35 -6.07
C ALA A 49 -31.83 -14.04 -5.27
N ALA A 50 -31.67 -14.08 -3.95
CA ALA A 50 -31.73 -12.90 -3.09
C ALA A 50 -30.46 -12.02 -3.13
N LEU A 51 -29.34 -12.52 -3.68
CA LEU A 51 -28.08 -11.77 -3.75
C LEU A 51 -28.08 -10.73 -4.88
N PRO A 52 -27.41 -9.57 -4.71
CA PRO A 52 -27.45 -8.46 -5.67
C PRO A 52 -26.96 -8.77 -7.08
N GLU A 53 -26.12 -9.81 -7.26
CA GLU A 53 -25.53 -10.19 -8.54
C GLU A 53 -26.30 -11.30 -9.28
N SER A 54 -27.41 -11.76 -8.71
CA SER A 54 -28.24 -12.81 -9.30
C SER A 54 -29.30 -12.23 -10.23
N ASN A 55 -29.69 -13.01 -11.24
CA ASN A 55 -30.83 -12.69 -12.10
C ASN A 55 -32.19 -12.97 -11.43
N GLY A 56 -32.19 -13.44 -10.18
CA GLY A 56 -33.40 -13.75 -9.41
C GLY A 56 -34.14 -14.99 -9.89
N GLU A 57 -33.59 -15.75 -10.83
CA GLU A 57 -34.24 -16.95 -11.37
C GLU A 57 -34.05 -18.14 -10.42
N ILE A 58 -35.18 -18.78 -10.08
CA ILE A 58 -35.21 -20.07 -9.37
C ILE A 58 -35.78 -21.09 -10.33
N THR A 59 -35.01 -22.15 -10.59
CA THR A 59 -35.43 -23.23 -11.49
C THR A 59 -36.23 -24.28 -10.71
N PRO A 60 -37.40 -24.71 -11.23
CA PRO A 60 -38.17 -25.76 -10.59
C PRO A 60 -37.39 -27.07 -10.49
N VAL A 61 -37.50 -27.76 -9.37
CA VAL A 61 -36.88 -29.07 -9.15
C VAL A 61 -37.88 -30.17 -9.51
N ALA A 62 -37.49 -31.10 -10.38
CA ALA A 62 -38.41 -32.09 -10.96
C ALA A 62 -39.03 -33.06 -9.94
N ASP A 63 -38.32 -33.35 -8.85
CA ASP A 63 -38.70 -34.37 -7.86
C ASP A 63 -39.48 -33.79 -6.66
N MET A 64 -40.05 -32.58 -6.78
CA MET A 64 -40.83 -31.92 -5.72
C MET A 64 -42.13 -31.32 -6.29
N ASP A 65 -43.23 -31.38 -5.55
CA ASP A 65 -44.49 -30.77 -5.97
C ASP A 65 -44.40 -29.25 -6.04
N LEU A 66 -45.02 -28.63 -7.05
CA LEU A 66 -44.92 -27.19 -7.29
C LEU A 66 -45.35 -26.35 -6.08
N THR A 67 -46.41 -26.77 -5.37
CA THR A 67 -46.91 -26.04 -4.19
C THR A 67 -45.90 -26.10 -3.05
N GLN A 68 -45.22 -27.23 -2.87
CA GLN A 68 -44.13 -27.37 -1.89
C GLN A 68 -42.93 -26.49 -2.25
N GLN A 69 -42.59 -26.42 -3.54
CA GLN A 69 -41.50 -25.54 -4.00
C GLN A 69 -41.82 -24.06 -3.73
N GLU A 70 -43.04 -23.62 -4.05
CA GLU A 70 -43.50 -22.25 -3.80
C GLU A 70 -43.45 -21.91 -2.31
N GLN A 71 -43.92 -22.81 -1.44
CA GLN A 71 -43.84 -22.63 0.01
C GLN A 71 -42.39 -22.54 0.51
N LEU A 72 -41.50 -23.38 -0.03
CA LEU A 72 -40.10 -23.41 0.40
C LEU A 72 -39.37 -22.12 0.03
N ILE A 73 -39.60 -21.65 -1.19
CA ILE A 73 -39.04 -20.39 -1.68
C ILE A 73 -39.53 -19.21 -0.84
N ASN A 74 -40.82 -19.21 -0.49
CA ASN A 74 -41.41 -18.17 0.36
C ASN A 74 -40.80 -18.20 1.77
N ASN A 75 -40.66 -19.38 2.36
CA ASN A 75 -40.09 -19.54 3.70
C ASN A 75 -38.62 -19.14 3.73
N ALA A 76 -37.82 -19.57 2.75
CA ALA A 76 -36.43 -19.15 2.60
C ALA A 76 -36.32 -17.62 2.45
N SER A 77 -37.21 -16.99 1.67
CA SER A 77 -37.20 -15.54 1.49
C SER A 77 -37.54 -14.78 2.78
N GLN A 78 -38.50 -15.27 3.58
CA GLN A 78 -38.89 -14.64 4.84
C GLN A 78 -37.86 -14.84 5.95
N VAL A 79 -37.33 -16.05 6.08
CA VAL A 79 -36.38 -16.42 7.14
C VAL A 79 -35.01 -15.79 6.84
N LEU A 80 -34.55 -15.86 5.59
CA LEU A 80 -33.17 -15.52 5.24
C LEU A 80 -33.01 -14.12 4.63
N GLY A 81 -34.08 -13.50 4.12
CA GLY A 81 -34.01 -12.24 3.41
C GLY A 81 -33.36 -11.10 4.21
N PHE A 82 -33.82 -10.88 5.45
CA PHE A 82 -33.27 -9.80 6.28
C PHE A 82 -31.88 -10.11 6.88
N PRO A 83 -31.62 -11.32 7.42
CA PRO A 83 -30.28 -11.70 7.88
C PRO A 83 -29.20 -11.63 6.78
N LEU A 84 -29.52 -12.07 5.56
CA LEU A 84 -28.58 -12.02 4.43
C LEU A 84 -28.22 -10.58 4.04
N VAL A 85 -29.20 -9.68 4.03
CA VAL A 85 -28.96 -8.25 3.77
C VAL A 85 -28.05 -7.65 4.84
N LEU A 86 -28.31 -7.94 6.12
CA LEU A 86 -27.45 -7.45 7.21
C LEU A 86 -26.03 -8.01 7.13
N ALA A 87 -25.86 -9.30 6.82
CA ALA A 87 -24.56 -9.93 6.64
C ALA A 87 -23.79 -9.29 5.48
N ALA A 88 -24.44 -9.10 4.33
CA ALA A 88 -23.83 -8.42 3.18
C ALA A 88 -23.41 -6.97 3.51
N MET A 89 -24.25 -6.23 4.25
CA MET A 89 -23.89 -4.87 4.69
C MET A 89 -22.70 -4.85 5.66
N GLN A 90 -22.57 -5.85 6.54
CA GLN A 90 -21.41 -5.97 7.43
C GLN A 90 -20.14 -6.31 6.65
N GLU A 91 -20.23 -7.20 5.67
CA GLU A 91 -19.11 -7.58 4.81
C GLU A 91 -18.61 -6.39 3.99
N ILE A 92 -19.51 -5.60 3.39
CA ILE A 92 -19.16 -4.36 2.69
C ILE A 92 -18.41 -3.39 3.61
N LYS A 93 -18.91 -3.18 4.84
CA LYS A 93 -18.23 -2.32 5.83
C LYS A 93 -16.85 -2.85 6.22
N ALA A 94 -16.68 -4.16 6.33
CA ALA A 94 -15.40 -4.77 6.65
C ALA A 94 -14.39 -4.59 5.50
N ILE A 95 -14.82 -4.75 4.25
CA ILE A 95 -14.00 -4.48 3.06
C ILE A 95 -13.55 -3.02 3.03
N ASP A 96 -14.46 -2.08 3.28
CA ASP A 96 -14.11 -0.65 3.32
C ASP A 96 -13.09 -0.33 4.43
N ALA A 97 -13.25 -0.93 5.61
CA ALA A 97 -12.28 -0.79 6.70
C ALA A 97 -10.90 -1.35 6.31
N LEU A 98 -10.85 -2.50 5.63
CA LEU A 98 -9.59 -3.08 5.12
C LEU A 98 -8.92 -2.15 4.10
N HIS A 99 -9.71 -1.54 3.20
CA HIS A 99 -9.19 -0.55 2.25
C HIS A 99 -8.62 0.69 2.96
N GLN A 100 -9.31 1.21 3.98
CA GLN A 100 -8.81 2.33 4.78
C GLN A 100 -7.49 2.00 5.48
N VAL A 101 -7.39 0.84 6.12
CA VAL A 101 -6.16 0.38 6.77
C VAL A 101 -5.02 0.23 5.77
N LYS A 102 -5.30 -0.39 4.61
CA LYS A 102 -4.32 -0.54 3.53
C LYS A 102 -3.80 0.81 3.04
N ASN A 103 -4.69 1.78 2.86
CA ASN A 103 -4.31 3.13 2.43
C ASN A 103 -3.46 3.84 3.50
N ALA A 104 -3.81 3.72 4.78
CA ALA A 104 -3.03 4.27 5.88
C ALA A 104 -1.62 3.67 5.96
N ILE A 105 -1.47 2.36 5.74
CA ILE A 105 -0.15 1.71 5.68
C ILE A 105 0.65 2.23 4.49
N ALA A 106 0.04 2.35 3.31
CA ALA A 106 0.71 2.85 2.11
C ALA A 106 1.22 4.28 2.30
N LEU A 107 0.40 5.17 2.88
CA LEU A 107 0.79 6.56 3.18
C LEU A 107 1.96 6.62 4.16
N ASN A 108 1.91 5.87 5.27
CA ASN A 108 3.01 5.82 6.23
C ASN A 108 4.34 5.36 5.60
N VAL A 109 4.28 4.38 4.69
CA VAL A 109 5.48 3.90 3.98
C VAL A 109 6.02 4.97 3.03
N ILE A 110 5.14 5.70 2.33
CA ILE A 110 5.53 6.81 1.46
C ILE A 110 6.19 7.93 2.28
N ASP A 111 5.57 8.37 3.37
CA ASP A 111 6.10 9.43 4.24
C ASP A 111 7.47 9.08 4.80
N ARG A 112 7.65 7.82 5.25
CA ARG A 112 8.96 7.34 5.71
C ARG A 112 10.01 7.37 4.60
N ARG A 113 9.69 6.90 3.39
CA ARG A 113 10.63 6.93 2.25
C ARG A 113 10.97 8.35 1.81
N GLN A 114 10.02 9.29 1.89
CA GLN A 114 10.28 10.70 1.61
C GLN A 114 11.27 11.28 2.63
N ALA A 115 11.07 11.02 3.93
CA ALA A 115 11.99 11.47 4.97
C ALA A 115 13.41 10.89 4.80
N GLU A 116 13.53 9.61 4.43
CA GLU A 116 14.81 8.95 4.12
C GLU A 116 15.50 9.60 2.89
N LEU A 117 14.74 9.92 1.84
CA LEU A 117 15.25 10.61 0.65
C LEU A 117 15.71 12.04 0.96
N ASP A 118 14.94 12.79 1.73
CA ASP A 118 15.29 14.16 2.12
C ASP A 118 16.56 14.19 2.98
N ALA A 119 16.71 13.24 3.89
CA ALA A 119 17.93 13.08 4.69
C ALA A 119 19.15 12.79 3.78
N ALA A 120 19.02 11.85 2.84
CA ALA A 120 20.08 11.50 1.91
C ALA A 120 20.45 12.67 0.97
N ILE A 121 19.46 13.43 0.48
CA ILE A 121 19.69 14.63 -0.34
C ILE A 121 20.44 15.69 0.46
N LYS A 122 20.02 15.93 1.71
CA LYS A 122 20.64 16.92 2.59
C LYS A 122 22.09 16.55 2.90
N GLU A 123 22.36 15.29 3.26
CA GLU A 123 23.71 14.79 3.52
C GLU A 123 24.62 14.96 2.28
N ARG A 124 24.12 14.56 1.10
CA ARG A 124 24.86 14.72 -0.16
C ARG A 124 25.09 16.19 -0.54
N SER A 125 24.16 17.07 -0.22
CA SER A 125 24.30 18.51 -0.46
C SER A 125 25.40 19.11 0.42
N ILE A 126 25.37 18.81 1.73
CA ILE A 126 26.39 19.26 2.69
C ILE A 126 27.78 18.77 2.27
N GLY A 127 27.91 17.49 1.93
CA GLY A 127 29.18 16.92 1.47
C GLY A 127 29.72 17.62 0.22
N ARG A 128 28.85 17.94 -0.75
CA ARG A 128 29.24 18.69 -1.95
C ARG A 128 29.65 20.13 -1.62
N GLN A 129 28.90 20.82 -0.76
CA GLN A 129 29.25 22.18 -0.33
C GLN A 129 30.62 22.21 0.33
N GLN A 130 30.90 21.28 1.24
CA GLN A 130 32.20 21.19 1.90
C GLN A 130 33.32 20.92 0.90
N ALA A 131 33.12 19.99 -0.04
CA ALA A 131 34.10 19.70 -1.09
C ALA A 131 34.38 20.92 -1.98
N TYR A 132 33.35 21.70 -2.33
CA TYR A 132 33.53 22.93 -3.08
C TYR A 132 34.28 24.00 -2.29
N ILE A 133 33.98 24.16 -1.00
CA ILE A 133 34.71 25.10 -0.12
C ILE A 133 36.19 24.73 -0.10
N THR A 134 36.53 23.47 0.17
CA THR A 134 37.92 23.01 0.18
C THR A 134 38.60 23.21 -1.17
N ALA A 135 37.92 22.89 -2.29
CA ALA A 135 38.49 23.11 -3.61
C ALA A 135 38.76 24.60 -3.92
N ILE A 136 37.89 25.50 -3.43
CA ILE A 136 38.09 26.95 -3.56
C ILE A 136 39.27 27.42 -2.70
N GLU A 137 39.38 26.93 -1.46
CA GLU A 137 40.51 27.23 -0.57
C GLU A 137 41.84 26.75 -1.16
N ASP A 138 41.88 25.53 -1.70
CA ASP A 138 43.06 24.98 -2.37
C ASP A 138 43.46 25.80 -3.61
N LEU A 139 42.47 26.23 -4.41
CA LEU A 139 42.71 27.09 -5.56
C LEU A 139 43.25 28.46 -5.14
N ALA A 140 42.68 29.08 -4.10
CA ALA A 140 43.17 30.35 -3.56
C ALA A 140 44.62 30.24 -3.09
N ASN A 141 44.96 29.19 -2.34
CA ASN A 141 46.32 28.90 -1.88
C ASN A 141 47.29 28.68 -3.05
N GLN A 142 46.85 27.96 -4.09
CA GLN A 142 47.65 27.76 -5.31
C GLN A 142 47.89 29.05 -6.07
N MET A 143 46.94 29.98 -6.12
CA MET A 143 47.11 31.29 -6.77
C MET A 143 47.97 32.26 -5.95
N GLN A 144 48.04 32.12 -4.62
CA GLN A 144 48.87 32.97 -3.76
C GLN A 144 50.37 32.65 -3.88
N LYS A 145 50.73 31.37 -4.04
CA LYS A 145 52.12 30.91 -4.25
C LYS A 145 52.86 31.64 -5.40
N PRO A 146 52.34 31.73 -6.63
CA PRO A 146 53.03 32.41 -7.72
C PRO A 146 53.20 33.92 -7.46
N VAL A 147 52.28 34.56 -6.73
CA VAL A 147 52.44 35.98 -6.36
C VAL A 147 53.64 36.15 -5.42
N SER A 148 53.77 35.32 -4.38
CA SER A 148 54.92 35.37 -3.48
C SER A 148 56.26 35.12 -4.20
N VAL A 149 56.30 34.19 -5.16
CA VAL A 149 57.51 33.91 -5.94
C VAL A 149 57.88 35.10 -6.83
N ILE A 150 56.89 35.78 -7.43
CA ILE A 150 57.14 36.97 -8.25
C ILE A 150 57.68 38.13 -7.39
N GLU A 151 57.14 38.32 -6.19
CA GLU A 151 57.60 39.35 -5.26
C GLU A 151 59.04 39.08 -4.78
N GLU A 152 59.37 37.83 -4.44
CA GLU A 152 60.74 37.42 -4.10
C GLU A 152 61.71 37.62 -5.27
N MET A 153 61.33 37.20 -6.48
CA MET A 153 62.14 37.41 -7.69
C MET A 153 62.35 38.90 -7.99
N ALA A 154 61.33 39.74 -7.80
CA ALA A 154 61.45 41.19 -8.00
C ALA A 154 62.38 41.83 -6.97
N ALA A 155 62.35 41.37 -5.71
CA ALA A 155 63.26 41.81 -4.66
C ALA A 155 64.72 41.41 -4.97
N ASP A 156 64.94 40.17 -5.41
CA ASP A 156 66.26 39.67 -5.81
C ASP A 156 66.84 40.43 -7.01
N ILE A 157 66.04 40.67 -8.05
CA ILE A 157 66.46 41.47 -9.21
C ILE A 157 66.87 42.88 -8.79
N LYS A 158 66.12 43.50 -7.87
CA LYS A 158 66.44 44.83 -7.35
C LYS A 158 67.77 44.82 -6.58
N ALA A 159 68.00 43.83 -5.73
CA ALA A 159 69.25 43.68 -4.98
C ALA A 159 70.45 43.47 -5.91
N GLN A 160 70.31 42.62 -6.94
CA GLN A 160 71.35 42.39 -7.94
C GLN A 160 71.69 43.66 -8.72
N ASN A 161 70.69 44.45 -9.11
CA ASN A 161 70.92 45.73 -9.81
C ASN A 161 71.67 46.73 -8.93
N THR A 162 71.30 46.86 -7.65
CA THR A 162 72.02 47.73 -6.71
C THR A 162 73.48 47.28 -6.52
N GLN A 163 73.73 45.97 -6.48
CA GLN A 163 75.08 45.43 -6.36
C GLN A 163 75.91 45.65 -7.64
N LEU A 164 75.30 45.52 -8.82
CA LEU A 164 75.92 45.84 -10.11
C LEU A 164 76.27 47.32 -10.22
N GLU A 165 75.37 48.22 -9.79
CA GLU A 165 75.62 49.66 -9.76
C GLU A 165 76.80 50.01 -8.83
N ALA A 166 76.86 49.38 -7.65
CA ALA A 166 77.98 49.56 -6.73
C ALA A 166 79.31 49.08 -7.31
N LEU A 167 79.33 47.94 -8.00
CA LEU A 167 80.51 47.42 -8.70
C LEU A 167 80.94 48.34 -9.85
N LEU A 168 79.98 48.85 -10.65
CA LEU A 168 80.24 49.82 -11.71
C LEU A 168 80.86 51.10 -11.16
N ALA A 169 80.34 51.62 -10.05
CA ALA A 169 80.90 52.80 -9.39
C ALA A 169 82.33 52.55 -8.87
N GLN A 170 82.62 51.37 -8.31
CA GLN A 170 83.98 51.00 -7.88
C GLN A 170 84.96 50.89 -9.06
N VAL A 171 84.53 50.30 -10.18
CA VAL A 171 85.34 50.21 -11.40
C VAL A 171 85.59 51.58 -12.02
N GLN A 172 84.62 52.50 -11.93
CA GLN A 172 84.79 53.88 -12.40
C GLN A 172 85.68 54.73 -11.49
N ALA A 173 85.65 54.49 -10.17
CA ALA A 173 86.50 55.20 -9.19
C ALA A 173 87.94 54.67 -9.12
N GLY A 174 88.20 53.48 -9.66
CA GLY A 174 89.54 52.86 -9.75
C GLY A 174 90.31 53.13 -11.05
N LYS A 175 89.81 54.04 -11.90
CA LYS A 175 90.48 54.57 -13.10
C LYS A 175 90.80 56.04 -12.91
#